data_AF-A0A968JVD1-F1
#
_entry.id   AF-A0A968JVD1-F1
#
_cell.length_a   1.000
_cell.length_b   1.000
_cell.length_c   1.000
_cell.angle_alpha   90.00
_cell.angle_beta   90.00
_cell.angle_gamma   90.00
#
_symmetry.space_group_name_H-M   'P 1'
#
loop_
_entity.id
_entity.type
_entity.pdbx_description
1 polymer ?
#
loop_
_entity_poly.entity_id
_entity_poly.type
_entity_poly.pdbx_seq_one_letter_code
_entity_poly.pdbx_strand_id
1 'polypeptide(L)'
;MFIRYLGKETIETKEGIKYNCIKFSSLLVEGTIFKGGEDLIVWVTDDKNRVPVLVQAKILVGSVKAYLTGTEGLRNKPNAKVK
;
A
#
# COMPACT_ATOMS: atom_id res chain seq x y z
N MET A 1 -16.20 -4.76 8.69
CA MET A 1 -15.02 -4.29 7.93
C MET A 1 -13.80 -4.88 8.61
N PHE A 2 -13.02 -5.72 7.94
CA PHE A 2 -11.82 -6.35 8.52
C PHE A 2 -10.60 -6.00 7.69
N ILE A 3 -9.46 -5.89 8.36
CA ILE A 3 -8.14 -5.74 7.75
C ILE A 3 -7.39 -7.06 7.99
N ARG A 4 -6.92 -7.69 6.92
CA ARG A 4 -6.08 -8.88 6.98
C ARG A 4 -4.62 -8.49 6.76
N TYR A 5 -3.76 -8.86 7.69
CA TYR A 5 -2.31 -8.81 7.51
C TYR A 5 -1.87 -9.91 6.53
N LEU A 6 -1.13 -9.54 5.49
CA LEU A 6 -0.68 -10.44 4.44
C LEU A 6 0.83 -10.73 4.48
N GLY A 7 1.55 -10.17 5.45
CA GLY A 7 2.99 -10.38 5.60
C GLY A 7 3.82 -9.12 5.37
N LYS A 8 5.13 -9.32 5.23
CA LYS A 8 6.11 -8.29 4.90
C LYS A 8 6.75 -8.61 3.56
N GLU A 9 6.94 -7.60 2.73
CA GLU A 9 7.66 -7.72 1.47
C GLU A 9 8.33 -6.40 1.08
N THR A 10 9.42 -6.50 0.34
CA THR A 10 10.08 -5.32 -0.26
C THR A 10 9.41 -5.01 -1.58
N ILE A 11 8.94 -3.77 -1.74
CA ILE A 11 8.36 -3.30 -3.01
C ILE A 11 9.17 -2.15 -3.58
N GLU A 12 9.14 -2.01 -4.91
CA GLU A 12 9.81 -0.97 -5.65
C GLU A 12 8.77 0.04 -6.17
N THR A 13 9.00 1.32 -5.94
CA THR A 13 8.17 2.39 -6.51
C THR A 13 8.47 2.56 -8.01
N LYS A 14 7.63 3.33 -8.71
CA LYS A 14 7.88 3.68 -10.12
C LYS A 14 9.22 4.39 -10.35
N GLU A 15 9.76 5.02 -9.32
CA GLU A 15 11.03 5.76 -9.35
C GLU A 15 12.25 4.87 -9.02
N GLY A 16 12.06 3.54 -8.93
CA GLY A 16 13.12 2.58 -8.62
C GLY A 16 13.52 2.53 -7.14
N ILE A 17 12.77 3.21 -6.26
CA ILE A 17 13.07 3.23 -4.83
C ILE A 17 12.44 2.02 -4.14
N LYS A 18 13.26 1.25 -3.41
CA LYS A 18 12.82 0.08 -2.67
C LYS A 18 12.46 0.40 -1.22
N TYR A 19 11.36 -0.17 -0.75
CA TYR A 19 10.88 -0.05 0.63
C TYR A 19 10.53 -1.40 1.21
N ASN A 20 11.01 -1.70 2.41
CA ASN A 20 10.49 -2.79 3.23
C ASN A 20 9.10 -2.39 3.72
N CYS A 21 8.09 -3.19 3.38
CA CYS A 21 6.70 -2.87 3.65
C CYS A 21 5.99 -4.00 4.38
N ILE A 22 4.98 -3.63 5.17
CA ILE A 22 3.91 -4.50 5.62
C ILE A 22 2.77 -4.41 4.62
N LYS A 23 2.24 -5.57 4.22
CA LYS A 23 1.12 -5.69 3.30
C LYS A 23 -0.17 -6.00 4.06
N PHE A 24 -1.22 -5.28 3.73
CA PHE A 24 -2.56 -5.49 4.26
C PHE A 24 -3.57 -5.65 3.12
N SER A 25 -4.59 -6.46 3.33
CA SER A 25 -5.80 -6.48 2.50
C SER A 25 -7.00 -6.02 3.32
N SER A 26 -7.94 -5.37 2.67
CA SER A 26 -9.23 -5.02 3.26
C SER A 26 -10.36 -5.32 2.29
N LEU A 27 -11.53 -5.60 2.85
CA LEU A 27 -12.74 -5.84 2.06
C LEU A 27 -13.33 -4.51 1.60
N LEU A 28 -13.48 -4.34 0.29
CA LEU A 28 -14.25 -3.26 -0.31
C LEU A 28 -15.72 -3.68 -0.43
N VAL A 29 -16.60 -2.74 -0.14
CA VAL A 29 -18.03 -2.89 -0.45
C VAL A 29 -18.19 -2.71 -1.95
N GLU A 30 -18.93 -3.63 -2.57
CA GLU A 30 -19.24 -3.54 -4.00
C GLU A 30 -19.99 -2.24 -4.29
N GLY A 31 -19.62 -1.58 -5.38
CA GLY A 31 -20.28 -0.36 -5.82
C GLY A 31 -20.17 -0.20 -7.32
N THR A 32 -20.56 0.97 -7.83
CA THR A 32 -20.56 1.24 -9.27
C THR A 32 -19.16 1.24 -9.92
N ILE A 33 -18.09 1.39 -9.14
CA ILE A 33 -16.71 1.48 -9.63
C ILE A 33 -15.84 0.32 -9.11
N PHE A 34 -16.04 -0.08 -7.86
CA PHE A 34 -15.25 -1.09 -7.18
C PHE A 34 -15.90 -2.47 -7.32
N LYS A 35 -15.10 -3.48 -7.69
CA LYS A 35 -15.52 -4.87 -7.47
C LYS A 35 -15.54 -5.13 -5.97
N GLY A 36 -16.64 -5.68 -5.48
CA GLY A 36 -16.74 -6.10 -4.09
C GLY A 36 -15.77 -7.23 -3.76
N GLY A 37 -15.40 -7.37 -2.49
CA GLY A 37 -14.52 -8.43 -2.00
C GLY A 37 -13.17 -7.92 -1.47
N GLU A 38 -12.19 -8.82 -1.32
CA GLU A 38 -10.86 -8.54 -0.76
C GLU A 38 -9.91 -7.88 -1.78
N ASP A 39 -10.34 -6.75 -2.31
CA ASP A 39 -9.76 -6.17 -3.53
C ASP A 39 -8.99 -4.87 -3.31
N LEU A 40 -8.86 -4.40 -2.06
CA LEU A 40 -7.96 -3.32 -1.68
C LEU A 40 -6.73 -3.86 -0.94
N ILE A 41 -5.56 -3.72 -1.56
CA ILE A 41 -4.27 -4.06 -0.97
C ILE A 41 -3.48 -2.79 -0.72
N VAL A 42 -2.95 -2.64 0.49
CA VAL A 42 -2.12 -1.51 0.90
C VAL A 42 -0.77 -2.03 1.38
N TRP A 43 0.29 -1.43 0.88
CA TRP A 43 1.64 -1.60 1.36
C TRP A 43 2.02 -0.36 2.13
N VAL A 44 2.36 -0.52 3.41
CA VAL A 44 2.90 0.56 4.23
C VAL A 44 4.32 0.24 4.63
N THR A 45 5.16 1.25 4.78
CA THR A 45 6.53 1.08 5.28
C THR A 45 6.58 0.30 6.59
N ASP A 46 7.54 -0.62 6.69
CA ASP A 46 7.82 -1.36 7.91
C ASP A 46 8.67 -0.52 8.89
N ASP A 47 8.15 0.65 9.26
CA ASP A 47 8.75 1.53 10.26
C ASP A 47 7.69 2.16 11.18
N LYS A 48 8.12 3.06 12.06
CA LYS A 48 7.21 3.75 12.99
C LYS A 48 6.29 4.77 12.32
N ASN A 49 6.59 5.20 11.09
CA ASN A 49 5.75 6.15 10.36
C ASN A 49 4.60 5.45 9.63
N ARG A 50 4.76 4.17 9.22
CA ARG A 50 3.71 3.38 8.54
C ARG A 50 3.14 4.11 7.31
N VAL A 51 4.00 4.82 6.59
CA VAL A 51 3.66 5.55 5.36
C VAL A 51 3.19 4.58 4.27
N PRO A 52 2.02 4.79 3.65
CA PRO A 52 1.60 4.05 2.47
C PRO A 52 2.56 4.25 1.28
N VAL A 53 3.09 3.15 0.75
CA VAL A 53 4.01 3.13 -0.39
C VAL A 53 3.29 2.77 -1.69
N LEU A 54 2.35 1.83 -1.62
CA LEU A 54 1.51 1.42 -2.74
C LEU A 54 0.10 1.13 -2.21
N VAL A 55 -0.90 1.57 -2.97
CA VAL A 55 -2.30 1.17 -2.80
C VAL A 55 -2.78 0.61 -4.12
N GLN A 56 -3.35 -0.59 -4.11
CA GLN A 56 -3.94 -1.22 -5.28
C GLN A 56 -5.39 -1.60 -4.99
N ALA A 57 -6.32 -1.11 -5.80
CA ALA A 57 -7.72 -1.48 -5.76
C ALA A 57 -8.13 -2.15 -7.08
N LYS A 58 -8.81 -3.30 -7.02
CA LYS A 58 -9.47 -3.83 -8.23
C LYS A 58 -10.76 -3.04 -8.49
N ILE A 59 -10.98 -2.75 -9.76
CA ILE A 59 -12.20 -2.11 -10.26
C ILE A 59 -12.87 -3.06 -11.26
N LEU A 60 -14.01 -2.68 -11.82
CA LEU A 60 -14.77 -3.51 -12.77
C LEU A 60 -13.88 -4.07 -13.90
N VAL A 61 -13.03 -3.22 -14.48
CA VAL A 61 -12.06 -3.58 -15.52
C VAL A 61 -10.66 -3.12 -15.11
N GLY A 62 -9.81 -4.08 -14.76
CA GLY A 62 -8.42 -3.81 -14.37
C GLY A 62 -8.25 -3.41 -12.90
N SER A 63 -7.30 -2.53 -12.63
CA SER A 63 -6.97 -2.09 -11.27
C SER A 63 -6.42 -0.66 -11.27
N VAL A 64 -6.72 0.08 -10.21
CA VAL A 64 -6.08 1.37 -9.92
C VAL A 64 -4.91 1.14 -8.97
N LYS A 65 -3.78 1.79 -9.25
CA LYS A 65 -2.57 1.76 -8.41
C LYS A 65 -2.11 3.18 -8.09
N ALA A 66 -2.01 3.50 -6.81
CA ALA A 66 -1.42 4.74 -6.32
C ALA A 66 -0.04 4.45 -5.72
N TYR A 67 0.99 5.13 -6.22
CA TYR A 67 2.37 4.98 -5.77
C TYR A 67 2.81 6.20 -4.99
N LEU A 68 3.62 5.99 -3.96
CA LEU A 68 4.30 7.06 -3.23
C LEU A 68 5.34 7.75 -4.13
N THR A 69 5.24 9.07 -4.23
CA THR A 69 6.18 9.94 -4.96
C THR A 69 7.08 10.75 -4.02
N GLY A 70 6.71 10.92 -2.76
CA GLY A 70 7.49 11.68 -1.80
C GLY A 70 6.88 11.69 -0.40
N THR A 71 7.67 12.10 0.58
CA THR A 71 7.25 12.21 1.98
C THR A 71 7.78 13.50 2.57
N GLU A 72 6.96 14.21 3.33
CA GLU A 72 7.32 15.42 4.07
C GLU A 72 6.73 15.37 5.48
N GLY A 73 7.27 16.17 6.41
CA GLY A 73 6.72 16.31 7.76
C GLY A 73 6.69 15.03 8.62
N LEU A 74 7.58 14.06 8.35
CA LEU A 74 7.57 12.78 9.06
C LEU A 74 7.90 12.95 10.55
N ARG A 75 7.13 12.27 11.41
CA ARG A 75 7.33 12.29 12.86
C ARG A 75 8.60 11.57 13.30
N ASN A 76 8.99 10.49 12.60
CA ASN A 76 10.18 9.70 12.90
C ASN A 76 11.12 9.69 11.69
N LYS A 77 12.42 9.50 11.94
CA LYS A 77 13.40 9.29 10.86
C LYS A 77 13.01 8.06 10.03
N PRO A 78 12.83 8.18 8.71
CA PRO A 78 12.47 7.05 7.86
C PRO A 78 13.61 6.05 7.79
N ASN A 79 13.32 4.77 8.03
CA ASN A 79 14.32 3.68 7.98
C ASN A 79 13.86 2.44 7.20
N ALA A 80 12.66 2.47 6.62
CA ALA A 80 12.16 1.38 5.76
C ALA A 80 12.70 1.42 4.32
N LYS A 81 13.31 2.53 3.89
CA LYS A 81 13.91 2.67 2.55
C LYS A 81 15.17 1.80 2.46
N VAL A 82 15.21 0.91 1.48
CA VAL A 82 16.35 0.04 1.20
C VAL A 82 17.33 0.80 0.32
N LYS A 83 18.62 0.77 0.68
CA LYS A 83 19.71 1.34 -0.14
C LYS A 83 20.12 0.39 -1.25
#